data_AF-A0A8J3L8X4-F1
#
_entry.id   AF-A0A8J3L8X4-F1
#
_cell.length_a   1.000
_cell.length_b   1.000
_cell.length_c   1.000
_cell.angle_alpha   90.00
_cell.angle_beta   90.00
_cell.angle_gamma   90.00
#
_symmetry.space_group_name_H-M   'P 1'
#
loop_
_entity.id
_entity.type
_entity.pdbx_description
1 polymer ?
#
loop_
_entity_poly.entity_id
_entity_poly.type
_entity_poly.pdbx_seq_one_letter_code
_entity_poly.pdbx_strand_id
1 'polypeptide(L)'
;MQAERTAGQLRYDQTVTIKALPRPKEEPARPTKSENRVCGDNLVSPLERQMYKTPLAMIDTWAREQEIFGTHGPAITIEKSYRKWEGTAHLEIESPALLSNDGLTLHFSVTGNPDYMAQPQDLIPIYLETPTAEPNKPGERQLMVVVIEPTWDYNHWEIRVEYTLDQLATILKLNPGGAVTANTITQRYRELGLRAQWLGVADQQEVQINGVRHESGGLDQKGGSGKLRLVPYTLLELAGTETRRNTSWNMSEKLNTSRPVFVTFGEILQGGKEMMTTLECEAEYKLPREEDLDQVIMAMKKLHGDGELQKALGILKMTGEQKEYEDTYFDLPDSCDLLTNQIVLRRRHRAKDAEGTFLFALKGATYHNDKDRRLRLAAQCQLKTTALTTTAGQVLLRRFLTDDSADNAVGRTMCHALKNARPVLVRLAQEDVVPTLTIVSKRETFTMTLANGTQIDFSADKATGRLGDGRSAAVYSFEFGVGHPALTQAATSGGPTTGGDGDAPKKTSVKDRINQFVGAAPQIVRPYHVPADLENPAVFDQPDYQQFVHLLNAVVGKVFQLDIQRLELGGNKAHDLAKLLKLI
;
A
#
# COMPACT_ATOMS: atom_id res chain seq x y z
N MET A 1 -5.82 47.09 34.49
CA MET A 1 -5.28 45.75 34.80
C MET A 1 -6.40 44.74 34.62
N GLN A 2 -6.50 44.17 33.42
CA GLN A 2 -7.43 43.09 33.11
C GLN A 2 -6.76 41.77 33.45
N ALA A 3 -7.46 40.93 34.22
CA ALA A 3 -7.03 39.59 34.55
C ALA A 3 -7.08 38.69 33.31
N GLU A 4 -5.96 38.05 33.00
CA GLU A 4 -5.89 36.95 32.04
C GLU A 4 -6.86 35.84 32.47
N ARG A 5 -7.80 35.51 31.59
CA ARG A 5 -8.63 34.31 31.72
C ARG A 5 -7.79 33.11 31.26
N THR A 6 -7.24 32.38 32.21
CA THR A 6 -6.72 31.03 31.99
C THR A 6 -7.87 30.14 31.53
N ALA A 7 -7.68 29.44 30.41
CA ALA A 7 -8.60 28.43 29.92
C ALA A 7 -8.88 27.40 31.03
N GLY A 8 -10.16 27.04 31.16
CA GLY A 8 -10.70 26.25 32.25
C GLY A 8 -9.95 24.94 32.46
N GLN A 9 -9.63 24.70 33.73
CA GLN A 9 -9.27 23.41 34.28
C GLN A 9 -10.44 22.43 34.01
N LEU A 10 -10.32 21.56 33.01
CA LEU A 10 -11.20 20.40 32.83
C LEU A 10 -11.03 19.50 34.08
N ARG A 11 -12.00 19.55 35.00
CA ARG A 11 -12.10 18.60 36.11
C ARG A 11 -12.76 17.32 35.60
N TYR A 12 -11.96 16.41 35.07
CA TYR A 12 -12.32 15.00 34.90
C TYR A 12 -11.04 14.18 35.10
N ASP A 13 -11.09 13.13 35.92
CA ASP A 13 -10.01 12.13 36.08
C ASP A 13 -9.90 11.23 34.83
N GLN A 14 -10.00 11.82 33.64
CA GLN A 14 -9.64 11.18 32.38
C GLN A 14 -8.12 11.21 32.27
N THR A 15 -7.48 10.05 32.29
CA THR A 15 -6.03 9.95 32.11
C THR A 15 -5.68 10.16 30.64
N VAL A 16 -5.84 11.38 30.11
CA VAL A 16 -5.23 11.76 28.83
C VAL A 16 -3.76 12.02 29.09
N THR A 17 -2.93 11.02 28.81
CA THR A 17 -1.48 11.17 28.95
C THR A 17 -0.92 11.75 27.66
N ILE A 18 -0.46 13.01 27.72
CA ILE A 18 0.21 13.68 26.60
C ILE A 18 1.71 13.70 26.87
N LYS A 19 2.49 13.02 26.02
CA LYS A 19 3.97 13.05 26.07
C LYS A 19 4.52 13.73 24.82
N ALA A 20 5.44 14.67 25.03
CA ALA A 20 6.19 15.30 23.94
C ALA A 20 7.58 14.64 23.84
N LEU A 21 7.93 14.15 22.66
CA LEU A 21 9.29 13.69 22.38
C LEU A 21 10.24 14.89 22.17
N PRO A 22 11.56 14.74 22.44
CA PRO A 22 12.54 15.81 22.22
C PRO A 22 12.60 16.24 20.74
N ARG A 23 12.77 17.54 20.49
CA ARG A 23 12.93 18.06 19.12
C ARG A 23 14.17 17.47 18.45
N PRO A 24 14.12 17.15 17.13
CA PRO A 24 15.31 16.91 16.34
C PRO A 24 16.21 18.17 16.32
N LYS A 25 17.53 18.00 16.20
CA LYS A 25 18.52 19.08 16.27
C LYS A 25 18.52 20.06 15.09
N GLU A 26 17.85 19.73 13.99
CA GLU A 26 17.76 20.57 12.79
C GLU A 26 16.29 20.94 12.53
N GLU A 27 15.94 22.21 12.75
CA GLU A 27 14.61 22.77 12.48
C GLU A 27 14.49 23.15 10.99
N PRO A 28 13.38 22.82 10.30
CA PRO A 28 13.03 23.46 9.05
C PRO A 28 12.68 24.93 9.32
N ALA A 29 13.25 25.84 8.52
CA ALA A 29 12.97 27.26 8.65
C ALA A 29 11.48 27.54 8.36
N ARG A 30 10.79 28.17 9.31
CA ARG A 30 9.42 28.67 9.12
C ARG A 30 9.37 29.60 7.90
N PRO A 31 8.52 29.36 6.89
CA PRO A 31 8.41 30.26 5.75
C PRO A 31 7.94 31.65 6.21
N THR A 32 8.69 32.69 5.86
CA THR A 32 8.40 34.08 6.23
C THR A 32 7.44 34.79 5.28
N LYS A 33 6.90 34.10 4.27
CA LYS A 33 6.05 34.70 3.22
C LYS A 33 4.62 34.16 3.27
N SER A 34 3.67 35.10 3.24
CA SER A 34 2.22 34.92 3.26
C SER A 34 1.61 34.34 1.97
N GLU A 35 2.37 33.61 1.15
CA GLU A 35 1.96 33.21 -0.20
C GLU A 35 1.19 31.86 -0.26
N ASN A 36 1.07 31.11 0.83
CA ASN A 36 0.39 29.80 0.84
C ASN A 36 -1.13 29.85 1.09
N ARG A 37 -1.80 30.98 0.83
CA ARG A 37 -3.26 31.14 1.08
C ARG A 37 -4.16 30.38 0.09
N VAL A 38 -3.62 29.70 -0.93
CA VAL A 38 -4.45 29.08 -1.97
C VAL A 38 -4.02 27.64 -2.22
N CYS A 39 -4.64 26.70 -1.52
CA CYS A 39 -4.76 25.33 -1.98
C CYS A 39 -6.23 24.91 -1.87
N GLY A 40 -6.90 24.84 -3.03
CA GLY A 40 -7.82 23.74 -3.29
C GLY A 40 -9.32 23.99 -3.20
N ASP A 41 -9.87 25.10 -3.69
CA ASP A 41 -11.32 25.16 -4.00
C ASP A 41 -11.76 24.08 -5.02
N ASN A 42 -10.80 23.50 -5.77
CA ASN A 42 -11.05 22.53 -6.84
C ASN A 42 -10.86 21.04 -6.45
N LEU A 43 -10.58 20.72 -5.18
CA LEU A 43 -10.35 19.33 -4.74
C LEU A 43 -11.46 18.74 -3.85
N VAL A 44 -12.52 19.49 -3.58
CA VAL A 44 -13.65 19.04 -2.76
C VAL A 44 -14.86 18.87 -3.67
N SER A 45 -15.48 17.68 -3.65
CA SER A 45 -16.75 17.50 -4.36
C SER A 45 -17.79 18.49 -3.81
N PRO A 46 -18.69 19.06 -4.64
CA PRO A 46 -19.69 20.03 -4.19
C PRO A 46 -20.65 19.54 -3.09
N LEU A 47 -20.64 18.24 -2.74
CA LEU A 47 -21.72 17.62 -1.98
C LEU A 47 -21.65 17.82 -0.45
N GLU A 48 -20.53 18.17 0.18
CA GLU A 48 -20.48 18.28 1.65
C GLU A 48 -19.50 19.36 2.14
N ARG A 49 -19.79 20.65 1.91
CA ARG A 49 -19.28 21.70 2.80
C ARG A 49 -20.08 21.68 4.11
N GLN A 50 -19.88 20.65 4.93
CA GLN A 50 -20.36 20.69 6.32
C GLN A 50 -19.57 21.77 7.05
N MET A 51 -20.19 22.93 7.26
CA MET A 51 -19.63 24.00 8.07
C MET A 51 -19.70 23.59 9.53
N TYR A 52 -18.54 23.36 10.15
CA TYR A 52 -18.48 23.13 11.59
C TYR A 52 -18.48 24.47 12.33
N LYS A 53 -19.29 24.54 13.39
CA LYS A 53 -19.27 25.67 14.34
C LYS A 53 -17.86 25.72 14.95
N THR A 54 -17.35 26.93 15.18
CA THR A 54 -16.03 27.35 15.69
C THR A 54 -15.18 26.28 16.43
N PRO A 55 -13.83 26.41 16.46
CA PRO A 55 -12.95 25.48 17.19
C PRO A 55 -13.39 25.16 18.63
N LEU A 56 -13.87 26.18 19.36
CA LEU A 56 -14.43 26.00 20.71
C LEU A 56 -15.67 25.10 20.72
N ALA A 57 -16.60 25.29 19.77
CA ALA A 57 -17.79 24.46 19.67
C ALA A 57 -17.46 23.00 19.33
N MET A 58 -16.37 22.75 18.59
CA MET A 58 -15.87 21.39 18.32
C MET A 58 -15.34 20.72 19.60
N ILE A 59 -14.52 21.43 20.38
CA ILE A 59 -14.01 20.95 21.66
C ILE A 59 -15.16 20.70 22.65
N ASP A 60 -16.12 21.61 22.74
CA ASP A 60 -17.31 21.48 23.59
C ASP A 60 -18.22 20.31 23.15
N THR A 61 -18.27 20.03 21.84
CA THR A 61 -19.01 18.88 21.31
C THR A 61 -18.34 17.58 21.67
N TRP A 62 -17.01 17.50 21.50
CA TRP A 62 -16.24 16.34 21.95
C TRP A 62 -16.42 16.09 23.45
N ALA A 63 -16.29 17.11 24.28
CA ALA A 63 -16.43 17.00 25.73
C ALA A 63 -17.81 16.42 26.12
N ARG A 64 -18.90 16.90 25.49
CA ARG A 64 -20.26 16.38 25.73
C ARG A 64 -20.45 14.95 25.22
N GLU A 65 -19.83 14.57 24.11
CA GLU A 65 -19.86 13.18 23.65
C GLU A 65 -19.14 12.24 24.62
N GLN A 66 -18.09 12.71 25.30
CA GLN A 66 -17.40 11.92 26.33
C GLN A 66 -18.24 11.74 27.61
N GLU A 67 -19.17 12.65 27.91
CA GLU A 67 -20.07 12.52 29.08
C GLU A 67 -20.95 11.26 29.02
N ILE A 68 -21.19 10.71 27.83
CA ILE A 68 -21.96 9.48 27.62
C ILE A 68 -21.33 8.28 28.35
N PHE A 69 -20.01 8.31 28.60
CA PHE A 69 -19.29 7.25 29.31
C PHE A 69 -19.25 7.43 30.84
N GLY A 70 -19.84 8.51 31.38
CA GLY A 70 -19.84 8.79 32.82
C GLY A 70 -18.44 8.98 33.40
N THR A 71 -18.19 8.47 34.60
CA THR A 71 -16.91 8.63 35.32
C THR A 71 -15.77 7.77 34.77
N HIS A 72 -16.04 6.87 33.83
CA HIS A 72 -15.06 5.95 33.25
C HIS A 72 -15.10 6.05 31.72
N GLY A 73 -14.52 7.12 31.18
CA GLY A 73 -14.30 7.30 29.74
C GLY A 73 -13.27 6.33 29.15
N PRO A 74 -13.10 6.32 27.83
CA PRO A 74 -12.03 5.55 27.18
C PRO A 74 -10.66 6.03 27.64
N ALA A 75 -9.69 5.12 27.77
CA ALA A 75 -8.31 5.50 28.07
C ALA A 75 -7.64 5.99 26.78
N ILE A 76 -7.13 7.22 26.78
CA ILE A 76 -6.53 7.86 25.60
C ILE A 76 -5.08 8.27 25.92
N THR A 77 -4.14 7.80 25.11
CA THR A 77 -2.74 8.25 25.15
C THR A 77 -2.38 8.90 23.83
N ILE A 78 -1.72 10.06 23.90
CA ILE A 78 -1.29 10.82 22.71
C ILE A 78 0.20 11.13 22.85
N GLU A 79 0.99 10.63 21.91
CA GLU A 79 2.40 10.99 21.78
C GLU A 79 2.56 11.91 20.57
N LYS A 80 3.15 13.09 20.78
CA LYS A 80 3.36 14.08 19.73
C LYS A 80 4.83 14.17 19.33
N SER A 81 5.08 14.24 18.04
CA SER A 81 6.42 14.36 17.47
C SER A 81 6.41 15.19 16.19
N TYR A 82 7.61 15.47 15.69
CA TYR A 82 7.80 16.07 14.38
C TYR A 82 8.28 14.99 13.40
N ARG A 83 7.64 14.91 12.23
CA ARG A 83 8.00 13.98 11.14
C ARG A 83 8.08 14.73 9.83
N LYS A 84 9.20 14.63 9.12
CA LYS A 84 9.31 15.16 7.76
C LYS A 84 8.27 14.47 6.87
N TRP A 85 7.34 15.25 6.30
CA TRP A 85 6.23 14.75 5.52
C TRP A 85 6.00 15.63 4.29
N GLU A 86 5.97 15.01 3.11
CA GLU A 86 5.84 15.72 1.82
C GLU A 86 4.41 15.65 1.25
N GLY A 87 3.54 14.78 1.80
CA GLY A 87 2.13 14.73 1.45
C GLY A 87 1.30 15.84 2.12
N THR A 88 -0.01 15.90 1.87
CA THR A 88 -0.90 16.89 2.50
C THR A 88 -1.24 16.51 3.95
N ALA A 89 -1.80 15.33 4.14
CA ALA A 89 -2.22 14.78 5.43
C ALA A 89 -2.49 13.28 5.29
N HIS A 90 -2.38 12.53 6.40
CA HIS A 90 -2.58 11.08 6.39
C HIS A 90 -3.02 10.56 7.75
N LEU A 91 -4.00 9.66 7.77
CA LEU A 91 -4.32 8.80 8.90
C LEU A 91 -3.88 7.37 8.58
N GLU A 92 -3.25 6.72 9.55
CA GLU A 92 -2.74 5.36 9.41
C GLU A 92 -3.12 4.53 10.64
N ILE A 93 -3.75 3.37 10.43
CA ILE A 93 -3.94 2.38 11.50
C ILE A 93 -2.64 1.58 11.67
N GLU A 94 -2.08 1.59 12.87
CA GLU A 94 -0.77 1.02 13.17
C GLU A 94 -0.83 -0.44 13.62
N SER A 95 -1.93 -0.85 14.26
CA SER A 95 -2.17 -2.23 14.66
C SER A 95 -3.61 -2.69 14.40
N PRO A 96 -3.85 -4.01 14.26
CA PRO A 96 -5.19 -4.54 14.13
C PRO A 96 -6.06 -4.19 15.33
N ALA A 97 -7.27 -3.71 15.05
CA ALA A 97 -8.29 -3.43 16.03
C ALA A 97 -9.19 -4.66 16.26
N LEU A 98 -8.59 -5.85 16.45
CA LEU A 98 -9.37 -7.06 16.72
C LEU A 98 -10.04 -6.93 18.09
N LEU A 99 -11.35 -7.17 18.13
CA LEU A 99 -12.13 -7.10 19.35
C LEU A 99 -11.93 -8.37 20.18
N SER A 100 -11.49 -8.22 21.42
CA SER A 100 -11.45 -9.30 22.41
C SER A 100 -12.54 -9.10 23.47
N ASN A 101 -12.70 -10.06 24.39
CA ASN A 101 -13.59 -9.86 25.52
C ASN A 101 -13.08 -8.83 26.53
N ASP A 102 -11.81 -8.41 26.44
CA ASP A 102 -11.24 -7.36 27.27
C ASP A 102 -11.57 -5.96 26.72
N GLY A 103 -11.93 -5.86 25.43
CA GLY A 103 -12.30 -4.61 24.79
C GLY A 103 -11.66 -4.42 23.41
N LEU A 104 -11.62 -3.16 22.97
CA LEU A 104 -11.00 -2.72 21.73
C LEU A 104 -9.85 -1.77 22.03
N THR A 105 -8.65 -2.14 21.61
CA THR A 105 -7.50 -1.23 21.60
C THR A 105 -7.28 -0.74 20.18
N LEU A 106 -7.39 0.57 19.98
CA LEU A 106 -7.05 1.26 18.75
C LEU A 106 -5.65 1.84 18.86
N HIS A 107 -4.81 1.60 17.86
CA HIS A 107 -3.53 2.28 17.70
C HIS A 107 -3.44 2.84 16.29
N PHE A 108 -3.35 4.15 16.18
CA PHE A 108 -3.32 4.84 14.90
C PHE A 108 -2.48 6.11 15.01
N SER A 109 -1.98 6.58 13.88
CA SER A 109 -1.32 7.88 13.80
C SER A 109 -1.94 8.79 12.78
N VAL A 110 -1.72 10.08 13.02
CA VAL A 110 -2.18 11.17 12.18
C VAL A 110 -0.98 12.05 11.88
N THR A 111 -0.76 12.32 10.60
CA THR A 111 0.33 13.18 10.12
C THR A 111 -0.24 14.29 9.25
N GLY A 112 0.14 15.53 9.53
CA GLY A 112 -0.21 16.69 8.71
C GLY A 112 1.02 17.37 8.15
N ASN A 113 0.90 18.02 7.00
CA ASN A 113 1.92 18.96 6.56
C ASN A 113 1.67 20.34 7.22
N PRO A 114 2.61 20.84 8.03
CA PRO A 114 2.42 22.08 8.78
C PRO A 114 2.21 23.31 7.88
N ASP A 115 2.73 23.28 6.65
CA ASP A 115 2.56 24.39 5.68
C ASP A 115 1.09 24.62 5.32
N TYR A 116 0.26 23.57 5.35
CA TYR A 116 -1.14 23.60 4.93
C TYR A 116 -2.14 23.43 6.08
N MET A 117 -1.71 22.78 7.16
CA MET A 117 -2.60 22.21 8.17
C MET A 117 -2.23 22.55 9.62
N ALA A 118 -1.37 23.57 9.86
CA ALA A 118 -0.99 24.01 11.20
C ALA A 118 -1.14 25.52 11.40
N GLN A 119 -2.19 26.12 10.82
CA GLN A 119 -2.54 27.51 11.13
C GLN A 119 -3.19 27.60 12.52
N PRO A 120 -3.11 28.75 13.21
CA PRO A 120 -3.82 28.93 14.47
C PRO A 120 -5.30 28.56 14.31
N GLN A 121 -5.83 27.75 15.23
CA GLN A 121 -7.22 27.29 15.25
C GLN A 121 -7.63 26.24 14.21
N ASP A 122 -6.70 25.76 13.37
CA ASP A 122 -6.94 24.53 12.61
C ASP A 122 -7.17 23.38 13.61
N LEU A 123 -8.02 22.42 13.26
CA LEU A 123 -8.36 21.28 14.12
C LEU A 123 -8.41 19.99 13.31
N ILE A 124 -8.10 18.88 13.97
CA ILE A 124 -8.23 17.54 13.39
C ILE A 124 -9.11 16.69 14.31
N PRO A 125 -10.44 16.76 14.18
CA PRO A 125 -11.31 15.76 14.77
C PRO A 125 -11.13 14.40 14.09
N ILE A 126 -11.03 13.36 14.90
CA ILE A 126 -11.01 11.96 14.48
C ILE A 126 -12.30 11.29 14.95
N TYR A 127 -12.99 10.64 14.03
CA TYR A 127 -14.28 9.99 14.26
C TYR A 127 -14.17 8.48 14.11
N LEU A 128 -14.81 7.76 15.05
CA LEU A 128 -15.14 6.35 14.91
C LEU A 128 -16.54 6.25 14.30
N GLU A 129 -16.67 5.58 13.16
CA GLU A 129 -17.91 5.49 12.40
C GLU A 129 -18.37 4.05 12.14
N THR A 130 -19.67 3.88 11.98
CA THR A 130 -20.30 2.59 11.67
C THR A 130 -20.64 2.45 10.18
N PRO A 131 -20.67 1.22 9.63
CA PRO A 131 -21.17 1.00 8.27
C PRO A 131 -22.59 1.51 8.11
N THR A 132 -22.83 2.17 6.98
CA THR A 132 -24.15 2.62 6.55
C THR A 132 -24.72 1.65 5.52
N ALA A 133 -26.05 1.47 5.53
CA ALA A 133 -26.73 0.77 4.44
C ALA A 133 -26.62 1.50 3.08
N GLU A 134 -26.32 2.81 3.09
CA GLU A 134 -26.19 3.65 1.89
C GLU A 134 -24.72 4.06 1.64
N PRO A 135 -24.04 3.53 0.61
CA PRO A 135 -22.58 3.69 0.39
C PRO A 135 -22.11 5.11 0.02
N ASN A 136 -23.01 6.10 -0.06
CA ASN A 136 -22.69 7.48 -0.41
C ASN A 136 -22.93 8.46 0.76
N LYS A 137 -23.14 7.96 1.98
CA LYS A 137 -23.33 8.78 3.17
C LYS A 137 -22.23 8.48 4.18
N PRO A 138 -21.74 9.48 4.94
CA PRO A 138 -20.92 9.21 6.12
C PRO A 138 -21.65 8.22 7.04
N GLY A 139 -20.89 7.35 7.72
CA GLY A 139 -21.44 6.22 8.48
C GLY A 139 -22.68 6.57 9.33
N GLU A 140 -23.60 5.61 9.51
CA GLU A 140 -24.90 5.83 10.19
C GLU A 140 -24.76 6.44 11.60
N ARG A 141 -23.59 6.25 12.22
CA ARG A 141 -23.23 6.76 13.54
C ARG A 141 -21.76 7.14 13.53
N GLN A 142 -21.47 8.29 14.11
CA GLN A 142 -20.11 8.81 14.30
C GLN A 142 -19.94 9.24 15.75
N LEU A 143 -18.81 8.90 16.33
CA LEU A 143 -18.37 9.38 17.64
C LEU A 143 -17.02 10.03 17.46
N MET A 144 -16.85 11.24 17.98
CA MET A 144 -15.55 11.90 18.01
C MET A 144 -14.66 11.24 19.07
N VAL A 145 -13.62 10.57 18.59
CA VAL A 145 -12.62 9.86 19.42
C VAL A 145 -11.73 10.87 20.12
N VAL A 146 -11.14 11.78 19.35
CA VAL A 146 -10.21 12.80 19.83
C VAL A 146 -10.21 13.99 18.88
N VAL A 147 -9.91 15.18 19.40
CA VAL A 147 -9.64 16.38 18.61
C VAL A 147 -8.21 16.82 18.84
N ILE A 148 -7.46 17.00 17.77
CA ILE A 148 -6.07 17.46 17.81
C ILE A 148 -6.00 18.90 17.32
N GLU A 149 -5.17 19.71 17.98
CA GLU A 149 -4.75 21.01 17.46
C GLU A 149 -3.33 20.88 16.85
N PRO A 150 -3.20 20.92 15.52
CA PRO A 150 -1.92 20.85 14.84
C PRO A 150 -1.10 22.13 15.04
N THR A 151 0.22 21.98 15.20
CA THR A 151 1.14 23.12 15.31
C THR A 151 2.34 22.94 14.37
N TRP A 152 3.10 24.01 14.16
CA TRP A 152 4.35 23.93 13.40
C TRP A 152 5.41 23.04 14.06
N ASP A 153 5.39 22.99 15.40
CA ASP A 153 6.37 22.24 16.20
C ASP A 153 6.09 20.74 16.24
N TYR A 154 4.83 20.34 16.02
CA TYR A 154 4.39 18.95 16.05
C TYR A 154 3.37 18.72 14.94
N ASN A 155 3.74 17.89 13.97
CA ASN A 155 2.90 17.59 12.80
C ASN A 155 2.55 16.09 12.71
N HIS A 156 2.90 15.32 13.73
CA HIS A 156 2.62 13.89 13.84
C HIS A 156 2.14 13.54 15.25
N TRP A 157 1.11 12.71 15.33
CA TRP A 157 0.52 12.22 16.57
C TRP A 157 0.30 10.71 16.49
N GLU A 158 0.89 9.96 17.42
CA GLU A 158 0.56 8.55 17.69
C GLU A 158 -0.48 8.50 18.80
N ILE A 159 -1.59 7.82 18.54
CA ILE A 159 -2.76 7.81 19.41
C ILE A 159 -3.15 6.38 19.73
N ARG A 160 -3.29 6.10 21.03
CA ARG A 160 -3.83 4.85 21.56
C ARG A 160 -5.12 5.12 22.29
N VAL A 161 -6.15 4.35 21.96
CA VAL A 161 -7.47 4.44 22.60
C VAL A 161 -7.94 3.05 23.00
N GLU A 162 -8.33 2.89 24.25
CA GLU A 162 -8.88 1.64 24.77
C GLU A 162 -10.34 1.82 25.15
N TYR A 163 -11.20 0.99 24.57
CA TYR A 163 -12.62 0.92 24.88
C TYR A 163 -12.98 -0.41 25.53
N THR A 164 -13.74 -0.38 26.62
CA THR A 164 -14.42 -1.57 27.13
C THR A 164 -15.57 -1.99 26.21
N LEU A 165 -16.04 -3.23 26.36
CA LEU A 165 -17.19 -3.72 25.58
C LEU A 165 -18.46 -2.90 25.81
N ASP A 166 -18.72 -2.45 27.04
CA ASP A 166 -19.90 -1.65 27.37
C ASP A 166 -19.83 -0.25 26.76
N GLN A 167 -18.63 0.37 26.75
CA GLN A 167 -18.40 1.64 26.06
C GLN A 167 -18.66 1.49 24.56
N LEU A 168 -18.13 0.45 23.92
CA LEU A 168 -18.40 0.17 22.50
C LEU A 168 -19.88 -0.08 22.24
N ALA A 169 -20.54 -0.89 23.06
CA ALA A 169 -21.96 -1.16 22.91
C ALA A 169 -22.79 0.13 23.00
N THR A 170 -22.40 1.06 23.88
CA THR A 170 -23.04 2.37 24.01
C THR A 170 -22.86 3.22 22.74
N ILE A 171 -21.64 3.32 22.21
CA ILE A 171 -21.33 4.04 20.96
C ILE A 171 -22.12 3.44 19.79
N LEU A 172 -22.11 2.11 19.72
CA LEU A 172 -22.76 1.32 18.69
C LEU A 172 -24.25 1.11 18.97
N LYS A 173 -24.84 1.83 19.95
CA LYS A 173 -26.22 1.70 20.49
C LYS A 173 -26.78 0.29 20.37
N LEU A 174 -26.02 -0.66 20.91
CA LEU A 174 -26.40 -2.05 21.05
C LEU A 174 -27.13 -2.20 22.38
N ASN A 175 -28.32 -2.77 22.35
CA ASN A 175 -29.08 -3.13 23.54
C ASN A 175 -29.08 -4.66 23.68
N PRO A 176 -28.01 -5.26 24.21
CA PRO A 176 -28.00 -6.70 24.41
C PRO A 176 -28.96 -7.09 25.54
N GLY A 177 -29.68 -8.20 25.36
CA GLY A 177 -30.52 -8.78 26.40
C GLY A 177 -29.75 -9.45 27.56
N GLY A 178 -28.44 -9.17 27.68
CA GLY A 178 -27.51 -9.80 28.63
C GLY A 178 -26.13 -9.11 28.59
N ALA A 179 -25.13 -9.71 29.24
CA ALA A 179 -23.77 -9.15 29.27
C ALA A 179 -23.20 -8.94 27.86
N VAL A 180 -22.61 -7.76 27.61
CA VAL A 180 -21.96 -7.48 26.32
C VAL A 180 -20.75 -8.39 26.20
N THR A 181 -20.67 -9.12 25.08
CA THR A 181 -19.48 -9.91 24.71
C THR A 181 -18.93 -9.41 23.38
N ALA A 182 -17.67 -9.72 23.06
CA ALA A 182 -17.10 -9.40 21.75
C ALA A 182 -17.95 -9.98 20.61
N ASN A 183 -18.52 -11.17 20.79
CA ASN A 183 -19.41 -11.80 19.83
C ASN A 183 -20.73 -11.02 19.63
N THR A 184 -21.26 -10.42 20.70
CA THR A 184 -22.48 -9.59 20.62
C THR A 184 -22.28 -8.38 19.70
N ILE A 185 -21.11 -7.75 19.78
CA ILE A 185 -20.74 -6.62 18.91
C ILE A 185 -20.46 -7.13 17.49
N THR A 186 -19.63 -8.16 17.35
CA THR A 186 -19.12 -8.62 16.06
C THR A 186 -20.13 -9.37 15.20
N GLN A 187 -21.21 -9.88 15.80
CA GLN A 187 -22.38 -10.37 15.06
C GLN A 187 -23.09 -9.25 14.27
N ARG A 188 -23.05 -8.01 14.77
CA ARG A 188 -23.69 -6.87 14.10
C ARG A 188 -22.70 -6.03 13.30
N TYR A 189 -21.52 -5.77 13.87
CA TYR A 189 -20.49 -4.93 13.28
C TYR A 189 -19.20 -5.72 13.15
N ARG A 190 -18.86 -6.17 11.95
CA ARG A 190 -17.56 -6.82 11.69
C ARG A 190 -16.43 -5.81 11.46
N GLU A 191 -16.80 -4.60 11.04
CA GLU A 191 -15.89 -3.51 10.67
C GLU A 191 -16.46 -2.17 11.15
N LEU A 192 -15.56 -1.23 11.46
CA LEU A 192 -15.81 0.17 11.76
C LEU A 192 -14.88 1.04 10.90
N GLY A 193 -15.14 2.34 10.82
CA GLY A 193 -14.25 3.31 10.18
C GLY A 193 -13.62 4.25 11.20
N LEU A 194 -12.39 4.65 10.96
CA LEU A 194 -11.71 5.73 11.65
C LEU A 194 -11.40 6.82 10.64
N ARG A 195 -11.95 8.02 10.82
CA ARG A 195 -11.86 9.12 9.86
C ARG A 195 -11.33 10.38 10.54
N ALA A 196 -10.21 10.89 10.05
CA ALA A 196 -9.69 12.21 10.41
C ALA A 196 -10.16 13.25 9.39
N GLN A 197 -10.66 14.38 9.88
CA GLN A 197 -11.01 15.53 9.07
C GLN A 197 -10.12 16.70 9.46
N TRP A 198 -9.33 17.24 8.52
CA TRP A 198 -8.57 18.46 8.74
C TRP A 198 -9.46 19.64 8.48
N LEU A 199 -9.78 20.34 9.55
CA LEU A 199 -10.56 21.55 9.53
C LEU A 199 -9.62 22.73 9.59
N GLY A 200 -9.83 23.70 8.71
CA GLY A 200 -9.12 24.96 8.81
C GLY A 200 -10.05 26.16 8.73
N VAL A 201 -9.56 27.27 9.27
CA VAL A 201 -10.32 28.53 9.31
C VAL A 201 -10.61 28.96 7.87
N ALA A 202 -11.90 29.12 7.53
CA ALA A 202 -12.33 29.77 6.31
C ALA A 202 -12.44 31.27 6.58
N ASP A 203 -11.71 32.09 5.82
CA ASP A 203 -11.82 33.56 5.84
C ASP A 203 -13.20 33.95 5.24
N GLN A 204 -14.26 33.85 6.03
CA GLN A 204 -15.52 34.53 5.76
C GLN A 204 -15.70 35.62 6.82
N GLN A 205 -15.79 36.86 6.33
CA GLN A 205 -15.80 38.08 7.12
C GLN A 205 -16.74 37.94 8.34
N GLU A 206 -16.15 38.10 9.53
CA GLU A 206 -16.78 38.21 10.85
C GLU A 206 -17.17 36.91 11.61
N VAL A 207 -17.05 35.71 11.04
CA VAL A 207 -17.21 34.45 11.79
C VAL A 207 -16.13 33.43 11.42
N GLN A 208 -15.31 33.02 12.39
CA GLN A 208 -14.32 31.94 12.22
C GLN A 208 -15.04 30.58 12.10
N ILE A 209 -15.45 30.24 10.87
CA ILE A 209 -16.04 28.93 10.55
C ILE A 209 -14.92 27.99 10.10
N ASN A 210 -14.93 26.77 10.63
CA ASN A 210 -14.00 25.73 10.24
C ASN A 210 -14.59 24.92 9.08
N GLY A 211 -13.93 24.94 7.93
CA GLY A 211 -14.29 24.16 6.75
C GLY A 211 -13.37 22.94 6.59
N VAL A 212 -13.89 21.84 6.07
CA VAL A 212 -13.10 20.65 5.76
C VAL A 212 -12.13 20.96 4.61
N ARG A 213 -10.82 20.94 4.91
CA ARG A 213 -9.74 21.11 3.92
C ARG A 213 -9.25 19.77 3.37
N HIS A 214 -9.30 18.72 4.17
CA HIS A 214 -8.89 17.37 3.79
C HIS A 214 -9.56 16.31 4.66
N GLU A 215 -9.72 15.10 4.12
CA GLU A 215 -10.19 13.94 4.86
C GLU A 215 -9.27 12.74 4.61
N SER A 216 -9.00 11.98 5.68
CA SER A 216 -8.25 10.74 5.61
C SER A 216 -8.87 9.69 6.53
N GLY A 217 -8.82 8.43 6.12
CA GLY A 217 -9.51 7.32 6.74
C GLY A 217 -10.99 7.18 6.33
N GLY A 218 -11.73 6.39 7.10
CA GLY A 218 -13.15 6.07 6.91
C GLY A 218 -13.43 4.73 6.20
N LEU A 219 -14.71 4.33 6.20
CA LEU A 219 -15.17 3.05 5.65
C LEU A 219 -15.13 2.99 4.11
N ASP A 220 -15.29 4.11 3.43
CA ASP A 220 -15.37 4.14 1.97
C ASP A 220 -14.11 4.69 1.28
N GLN A 221 -13.08 5.03 2.06
CA GLN A 221 -11.84 5.56 1.48
C GLN A 221 -11.05 4.47 0.75
N LYS A 222 -10.63 4.78 -0.49
CA LYS A 222 -9.76 3.92 -1.30
C LYS A 222 -8.47 3.59 -0.52
N GLY A 223 -8.12 2.31 -0.47
CA GLY A 223 -6.95 1.81 0.26
C GLY A 223 -7.21 1.43 1.73
N GLY A 224 -8.38 1.76 2.29
CA GLY A 224 -8.80 1.26 3.61
C GLY A 224 -7.97 1.79 4.79
N SER A 225 -7.27 2.90 4.64
CA SER A 225 -6.38 3.47 5.68
C SER A 225 -7.07 3.80 7.01
N GLY A 226 -8.40 3.90 7.01
CA GLY A 226 -9.23 4.04 8.21
C GLY A 226 -10.14 2.85 8.53
N LYS A 227 -10.04 1.71 7.83
CA LYS A 227 -10.90 0.55 8.10
C LYS A 227 -10.41 -0.21 9.32
N LEU A 228 -11.24 -0.27 10.36
CA LEU A 228 -11.02 -1.03 11.58
C LEU A 228 -11.75 -2.37 11.50
N ARG A 229 -11.00 -3.46 11.42
CA ARG A 229 -11.56 -4.81 11.37
C ARG A 229 -11.64 -5.39 12.78
N LEU A 230 -12.86 -5.70 13.24
CA LEU A 230 -13.12 -6.20 14.60
C LEU A 230 -12.94 -7.72 14.74
N VAL A 231 -12.97 -8.46 13.63
CA VAL A 231 -12.77 -9.93 13.59
C VAL A 231 -11.83 -10.32 12.46
N PRO A 232 -11.08 -11.42 12.52
CA PRO A 232 -10.27 -11.85 11.39
C PRO A 232 -11.09 -11.99 10.09
N TYR A 233 -10.44 -11.80 8.95
CA TYR A 233 -11.04 -12.10 7.66
C TYR A 233 -11.20 -13.61 7.51
N THR A 234 -12.35 -14.05 6.98
CA THR A 234 -12.54 -15.45 6.60
C THR A 234 -12.09 -15.66 5.16
N LEU A 235 -11.57 -16.85 4.83
CA LEU A 235 -11.20 -17.19 3.44
C LEU A 235 -12.38 -17.01 2.46
N LEU A 236 -13.61 -17.24 2.91
CA LEU A 236 -14.82 -17.07 2.09
C LEU A 236 -15.11 -15.59 1.79
N GLU A 237 -15.07 -14.71 2.81
CA GLU A 237 -15.22 -13.26 2.61
C GLU A 237 -14.18 -12.78 1.59
N LEU A 238 -12.95 -13.24 1.74
CA LEU A 238 -11.81 -12.88 0.92
C LEU A 238 -11.95 -13.37 -0.53
N ALA A 239 -12.37 -14.61 -0.75
CA ALA A 239 -12.67 -15.15 -2.08
C ALA A 239 -13.83 -14.38 -2.77
N GLY A 240 -14.83 -13.92 -2.01
CA GLY A 240 -15.94 -13.12 -2.55
C GLY A 240 -15.51 -11.79 -3.17
N THR A 241 -14.32 -11.29 -2.84
CA THR A 241 -13.79 -10.03 -3.35
C THR A 241 -13.07 -10.14 -4.69
N GLU A 242 -12.84 -11.36 -5.16
CA GLU A 242 -12.15 -11.62 -6.42
C GLU A 242 -12.96 -11.16 -7.64
N THR A 243 -14.26 -10.93 -7.47
CA THR A 243 -15.14 -10.38 -8.50
C THR A 243 -15.13 -8.85 -8.55
N ARG A 244 -14.58 -8.18 -7.54
CA ARG A 244 -14.54 -6.71 -7.43
C ARG A 244 -13.14 -6.22 -7.77
N ARG A 245 -12.90 -6.05 -9.06
CA ARG A 245 -11.56 -5.78 -9.55
C ARG A 245 -11.10 -4.34 -9.32
N ASN A 246 -9.89 -4.18 -8.82
CA ASN A 246 -9.18 -2.91 -8.86
C ASN A 246 -8.23 -2.91 -10.06
N THR A 247 -8.24 -1.86 -10.88
CA THR A 247 -7.47 -1.79 -12.14
C THR A 247 -6.06 -1.22 -11.95
N SER A 248 -5.60 -1.07 -10.71
CA SER A 248 -4.26 -0.53 -10.40
C SER A 248 -3.15 -1.51 -10.75
N TRP A 249 -2.03 -1.02 -11.29
CA TRP A 249 -0.84 -1.82 -11.55
C TRP A 249 -0.28 -2.50 -10.30
N ASN A 250 -0.32 -1.82 -9.16
CA ASN A 250 0.21 -2.32 -7.90
C ASN A 250 -0.78 -2.20 -6.80
N MET A 251 -0.76 -3.20 -5.94
CA MET A 251 -1.65 -3.24 -4.82
C MET A 251 -1.03 -4.03 -3.67
N SER A 252 -1.12 -3.48 -2.47
CA SER A 252 -0.50 -4.05 -1.27
C SER A 252 -1.44 -4.00 -0.09
N GLU A 253 -1.21 -4.90 0.88
CA GLU A 253 -1.90 -4.90 2.16
C GLU A 253 -0.93 -5.29 3.27
N LYS A 254 -1.03 -4.61 4.42
CA LYS A 254 -0.23 -4.92 5.60
C LYS A 254 -0.59 -6.30 6.17
N LEU A 255 0.43 -7.10 6.45
CA LEU A 255 0.33 -8.36 7.16
C LEU A 255 0.12 -8.11 8.65
N ASN A 256 -0.98 -8.62 9.18
CA ASN A 256 -1.35 -8.40 10.56
C ASN A 256 -2.29 -9.52 11.06
N THR A 257 -2.63 -9.56 12.35
CA THR A 257 -3.39 -10.67 12.94
C THR A 257 -4.83 -10.81 12.45
N SER A 258 -5.37 -9.83 11.72
CA SER A 258 -6.68 -9.98 11.05
C SER A 258 -6.60 -10.81 9.76
N ARG A 259 -5.40 -11.05 9.23
CA ARG A 259 -5.14 -11.75 7.96
C ARG A 259 -4.88 -13.25 8.18
N PRO A 260 -5.65 -14.18 7.59
CA PRO A 260 -5.41 -15.62 7.68
C PRO A 260 -3.99 -16.07 7.32
N VAL A 261 -3.38 -15.47 6.31
CA VAL A 261 -2.02 -15.79 5.87
C VAL A 261 -1.01 -15.44 6.96
N PHE A 262 -1.18 -14.32 7.66
CA PHE A 262 -0.29 -13.94 8.74
C PHE A 262 -0.54 -14.77 10.01
N VAL A 263 -1.79 -15.11 10.31
CA VAL A 263 -2.12 -16.04 11.40
C VAL A 263 -1.46 -17.41 11.18
N THR A 264 -1.45 -17.89 9.93
CA THR A 264 -0.92 -19.22 9.59
C THR A 264 0.60 -19.23 9.46
N PHE A 265 1.20 -18.17 8.91
CA PHE A 265 2.62 -18.12 8.55
C PHE A 265 3.40 -17.03 9.31
N GLY A 266 2.86 -16.51 10.41
CA GLY A 266 3.45 -15.42 11.19
C GLY A 266 4.83 -15.72 11.79
N GLU A 267 5.22 -16.99 11.88
CA GLU A 267 6.57 -17.41 12.29
C GLU A 267 7.64 -17.13 11.22
N ILE A 268 7.24 -17.07 9.94
CA ILE A 268 8.13 -16.81 8.80
C ILE A 268 7.85 -15.45 8.13
N LEU A 269 6.70 -14.84 8.37
CA LEU A 269 6.32 -13.52 7.85
C LEU A 269 6.62 -12.40 8.85
N GLN A 270 7.01 -11.22 8.36
CA GLN A 270 7.15 -10.03 9.18
C GLN A 270 5.81 -9.29 9.32
N GLY A 271 5.33 -9.12 10.56
CA GLY A 271 4.10 -8.35 10.85
C GLY A 271 4.29 -6.85 10.61
N GLY A 272 3.22 -6.16 10.25
CA GLY A 272 3.23 -4.73 9.92
C GLY A 272 3.83 -4.39 8.56
N LYS A 273 4.50 -5.35 7.89
CA LYS A 273 5.02 -5.22 6.53
C LYS A 273 3.96 -5.61 5.50
N GLU A 274 4.14 -5.17 4.26
CA GLU A 274 3.16 -5.40 3.21
C GLU A 274 3.37 -6.72 2.47
N MET A 275 2.27 -7.42 2.20
CA MET A 275 2.21 -8.38 1.11
C MET A 275 1.65 -7.68 -0.10
N MET A 276 2.39 -7.68 -1.19
CA MET A 276 2.06 -6.92 -2.39
C MET A 276 1.96 -7.84 -3.59
N THR A 277 1.10 -7.46 -4.53
CA THR A 277 1.23 -7.89 -5.92
C THR A 277 1.46 -6.70 -6.81
N THR A 278 2.22 -6.97 -7.86
CA THR A 278 2.63 -6.00 -8.84
C THR A 278 2.35 -6.62 -10.19
N LEU A 279 1.43 -6.02 -10.92
CA LEU A 279 1.29 -6.23 -12.34
C LEU A 279 2.32 -5.30 -12.99
N GLU A 280 3.36 -5.89 -13.56
CA GLU A 280 4.45 -5.18 -14.21
C GLU A 280 4.26 -5.30 -15.71
N CYS A 281 4.25 -4.18 -16.42
CA CYS A 281 4.54 -4.19 -17.85
C CYS A 281 6.01 -3.79 -18.03
N GLU A 282 6.83 -4.78 -18.40
CA GLU A 282 8.27 -4.60 -18.60
C GLU A 282 8.61 -4.79 -20.08
N ALA A 283 9.42 -3.88 -20.62
CA ALA A 283 10.11 -4.04 -21.89
C ALA A 283 11.61 -4.02 -21.61
N GLU A 284 12.20 -5.21 -21.54
CA GLU A 284 13.63 -5.40 -21.31
C GLU A 284 14.30 -5.90 -22.59
N TYR A 285 15.46 -5.33 -22.92
CA TYR A 285 16.23 -5.66 -24.11
C TYR A 285 17.67 -5.97 -23.71
N LYS A 286 18.21 -7.07 -24.24
CA LYS A 286 19.60 -7.46 -24.03
C LYS A 286 20.51 -6.65 -24.94
N LEU A 287 21.68 -6.35 -24.41
CA LEU A 287 22.78 -5.75 -25.14
C LEU A 287 23.91 -6.77 -25.26
N PRO A 288 24.51 -6.93 -26.45
CA PRO A 288 25.48 -7.98 -26.68
C PRO A 288 26.81 -7.71 -25.96
N ARG A 289 27.14 -6.44 -25.69
CA ARG A 289 28.42 -6.03 -25.11
C ARG A 289 28.26 -4.90 -24.09
N GLU A 290 29.28 -4.74 -23.27
CA GLU A 290 29.34 -3.68 -22.24
C GLU A 290 29.44 -2.29 -22.87
N GLU A 291 30.10 -2.13 -24.02
CA GLU A 291 30.20 -0.83 -24.69
C GLU A 291 28.84 -0.35 -25.19
N ASP A 292 27.96 -1.27 -25.59
CA ASP A 292 26.60 -0.94 -26.01
C ASP A 292 25.77 -0.46 -24.80
N LEU A 293 26.01 -1.03 -23.60
CA LEU A 293 25.42 -0.56 -22.35
C LEU A 293 25.91 0.85 -21.98
N ASP A 294 27.21 1.11 -22.10
CA ASP A 294 27.76 2.44 -21.83
C ASP A 294 27.16 3.50 -22.74
N GLN A 295 26.95 3.18 -24.03
CA GLN A 295 26.28 4.06 -24.98
C GLN A 295 24.83 4.38 -24.58
N VAL A 296 24.08 3.34 -24.16
CA VAL A 296 22.73 3.55 -23.63
C VAL A 296 22.80 4.46 -22.42
N ILE A 297 23.60 4.16 -21.39
CA ILE A 297 23.73 4.97 -20.16
C ILE A 297 24.09 6.43 -20.47
N MET A 298 25.01 6.69 -21.41
CA MET A 298 25.33 8.06 -21.85
C MET A 298 24.12 8.77 -22.44
N ALA A 299 23.35 8.08 -23.29
CA ALA A 299 22.12 8.63 -23.86
C ALA A 299 21.02 8.87 -22.80
N MET A 300 20.92 8.00 -21.79
CA MET A 300 20.02 8.21 -20.64
C MET A 300 20.37 9.48 -19.87
N LYS A 301 21.67 9.67 -19.57
CA LYS A 301 22.17 10.87 -18.89
C LYS A 301 21.98 12.13 -19.71
N LYS A 302 22.15 12.04 -21.03
CA LYS A 302 21.85 13.14 -21.95
C LYS A 302 20.37 13.52 -21.89
N LEU A 303 19.47 12.54 -21.98
CA LEU A 303 18.03 12.77 -21.85
C LEU A 303 17.69 13.44 -20.51
N HIS A 304 18.27 12.97 -19.41
CA HIS A 304 18.07 13.56 -18.08
C HIS A 304 18.56 15.02 -17.98
N GLY A 305 19.61 15.39 -18.71
CA GLY A 305 20.14 16.76 -18.74
C GLY A 305 19.46 17.70 -19.75
N ASP A 306 18.64 17.19 -20.67
CA ASP A 306 18.07 17.94 -21.78
C ASP A 306 16.56 18.18 -21.59
N GLY A 307 16.23 19.35 -21.01
CA GLY A 307 14.84 19.71 -20.71
C GLY A 307 13.97 19.90 -21.97
N GLU A 308 14.54 20.33 -23.10
CA GLU A 308 13.78 20.47 -24.34
C GLU A 308 13.46 19.10 -24.94
N LEU A 309 14.41 18.16 -24.90
CA LEU A 309 14.17 16.79 -25.32
C LEU A 309 13.14 16.09 -24.41
N GLN A 310 13.22 16.28 -23.09
CA GLN A 310 12.21 15.78 -22.14
C GLN A 310 10.82 16.30 -22.47
N LYS A 311 10.69 17.61 -22.68
CA LYS A 311 9.42 18.25 -23.06
C LYS A 311 8.89 17.73 -24.40
N ALA A 312 9.75 17.55 -25.40
CA ALA A 312 9.38 16.99 -26.70
C ALA A 312 8.91 15.53 -26.61
N LEU A 313 9.35 14.80 -25.58
CA LEU A 313 8.92 13.43 -25.28
C LEU A 313 7.75 13.35 -24.28
N GLY A 314 7.23 14.49 -23.81
CA GLY A 314 6.13 14.54 -22.85
C GLY A 314 6.52 14.15 -21.42
N ILE A 315 7.81 14.19 -21.08
CA ILE A 315 8.34 13.95 -19.74
C ILE A 315 8.24 15.27 -18.95
N LEU A 316 7.47 15.27 -17.86
CA LEU A 316 7.35 16.43 -16.98
C LEU A 316 8.55 16.55 -16.03
N LYS A 317 9.01 15.41 -15.51
CA LYS A 317 10.07 15.34 -14.53
C LYS A 317 10.83 14.04 -14.71
N MET A 318 12.15 14.12 -14.60
CA MET A 318 13.03 12.97 -14.60
C MET A 318 13.96 13.07 -13.39
N THR A 319 14.11 11.98 -12.64
CA THR A 319 15.02 11.88 -11.49
C THR A 319 15.93 10.68 -11.67
N GLY A 320 17.24 10.85 -11.44
CA GLY A 320 18.22 9.77 -11.57
C GLY A 320 18.78 9.27 -10.24
N GLU A 321 19.05 7.98 -10.15
CA GLU A 321 19.72 7.34 -9.02
C GLU A 321 20.57 6.15 -9.50
N GLN A 322 21.76 5.98 -8.90
CA GLN A 322 22.55 4.76 -9.06
C GLN A 322 22.24 3.79 -7.92
N LYS A 323 21.90 2.56 -8.29
CA LYS A 323 21.53 1.49 -7.35
C LYS A 323 22.40 0.28 -7.56
N GLU A 324 22.83 -0.34 -6.46
CA GLU A 324 23.46 -1.65 -6.47
C GLU A 324 22.59 -2.61 -5.66
N TYR A 325 22.26 -3.75 -6.26
CA TYR A 325 21.49 -4.81 -5.63
C TYR A 325 22.30 -6.09 -5.60
N GLU A 326 22.26 -6.78 -4.47
CA GLU A 326 22.73 -8.16 -4.35
C GLU A 326 21.52 -9.05 -4.07
N ASP A 327 21.15 -9.86 -5.06
CA ASP A 327 20.00 -10.76 -5.00
C ASP A 327 20.48 -12.21 -4.86
N THR A 328 19.97 -12.93 -3.87
CA THR A 328 20.15 -14.39 -3.74
C THR A 328 18.91 -15.09 -4.27
N TYR A 329 19.09 -15.99 -5.24
CA TYR A 329 18.03 -16.78 -5.87
C TYR A 329 17.96 -18.16 -5.23
N PHE A 330 16.73 -18.64 -5.04
CA PHE A 330 16.44 -19.91 -4.41
C PHE A 330 15.73 -20.82 -5.39
N ASP A 331 16.05 -22.11 -5.34
CA ASP A 331 15.45 -23.12 -6.20
C ASP A 331 15.38 -24.49 -5.49
N LEU A 332 14.72 -25.44 -6.14
CA LEU A 332 14.74 -26.84 -5.74
C LEU A 332 16.12 -27.46 -6.04
N PRO A 333 16.58 -28.39 -5.18
CA PRO A 333 17.89 -29.00 -5.33
C PRO A 333 18.00 -29.78 -6.65
N ASP A 334 19.24 -29.86 -7.15
CA ASP A 334 19.75 -30.62 -8.29
C ASP A 334 19.21 -30.25 -9.69
N SER A 335 17.97 -29.78 -9.83
CA SER A 335 17.36 -29.53 -11.13
C SER A 335 17.07 -28.06 -11.43
N CYS A 336 17.13 -27.18 -10.41
CA CYS A 336 16.79 -25.76 -10.54
C CYS A 336 15.48 -25.55 -11.33
N ASP A 337 14.43 -26.26 -10.92
CA ASP A 337 13.16 -26.32 -11.65
C ASP A 337 12.50 -24.95 -11.79
N LEU A 338 12.60 -24.07 -10.78
CA LEU A 338 12.01 -22.74 -10.83
C LEU A 338 12.69 -21.90 -11.92
N LEU A 339 14.02 -21.82 -11.92
CA LEU A 339 14.78 -21.12 -12.95
C LEU A 339 14.53 -21.71 -14.34
N THR A 340 14.45 -23.04 -14.46
CA THR A 340 14.11 -23.73 -15.71
C THR A 340 12.75 -23.29 -16.25
N ASN A 341 11.77 -23.13 -15.37
CA ASN A 341 10.42 -22.65 -15.70
C ASN A 341 10.32 -21.11 -15.75
N GLN A 342 11.45 -20.39 -15.74
CA GLN A 342 11.51 -18.92 -15.75
C GLN A 342 10.80 -18.27 -14.55
N ILE A 343 10.69 -19.00 -13.44
CA ILE A 343 10.13 -18.52 -12.19
C ILE A 343 11.30 -18.05 -11.33
N VAL A 344 11.20 -16.82 -10.84
CA VAL A 344 12.22 -16.26 -9.97
C VAL A 344 11.70 -16.23 -8.56
N LEU A 345 12.37 -16.96 -7.68
CA LEU A 345 12.25 -16.86 -6.24
C LEU A 345 13.53 -16.24 -5.69
N ARG A 346 13.46 -15.01 -5.18
CA ARG A 346 14.68 -14.31 -4.75
C ARG A 346 14.50 -13.53 -3.46
N ARG A 347 15.62 -13.39 -2.77
CA ARG A 347 15.85 -12.49 -1.65
C ARG A 347 16.71 -11.32 -2.13
N ARG A 348 16.22 -10.10 -1.97
CA ARG A 348 16.99 -8.88 -2.28
C ARG A 348 17.65 -8.30 -1.04
N HIS A 349 18.96 -8.08 -1.11
CA HIS A 349 19.73 -7.35 -0.10
C HIS A 349 19.98 -5.90 -0.55
N ARG A 350 19.72 -4.93 0.35
CA ARG A 350 20.06 -3.51 0.15
C ARG A 350 20.99 -3.06 1.28
N ALA A 351 22.16 -2.53 0.94
CA ALA A 351 23.20 -2.17 1.91
C ALA A 351 22.76 -1.15 2.99
N LYS A 352 21.72 -0.35 2.73
CA LYS A 352 21.17 0.64 3.69
C LYS A 352 20.13 0.05 4.67
N ASP A 353 19.76 -1.22 4.54
CA ASP A 353 18.72 -1.89 5.35
C ASP A 353 19.37 -2.97 6.24
N ALA A 354 20.20 -2.52 7.19
CA ALA A 354 21.02 -3.38 8.05
C ALA A 354 20.19 -4.27 9.00
N GLU A 355 18.89 -4.00 9.17
CA GLU A 355 18.01 -4.76 10.07
C GLU A 355 17.37 -6.01 9.45
N GLY A 356 17.81 -6.44 8.26
CA GLY A 356 17.41 -7.76 7.73
C GLY A 356 15.97 -7.81 7.21
N THR A 357 15.48 -6.71 6.64
CA THR A 357 14.22 -6.71 5.87
C THR A 357 14.46 -7.43 4.53
N PHE A 358 14.20 -8.74 4.48
CA PHE A 358 14.34 -9.51 3.25
C PHE A 358 13.11 -9.35 2.37
N LEU A 359 13.22 -8.58 1.29
CA LEU A 359 12.20 -8.61 0.25
C LEU A 359 12.32 -9.94 -0.49
N PHE A 360 11.33 -10.81 -0.23
CA PHE A 360 11.18 -12.07 -0.89
C PHE A 360 10.17 -11.90 -2.02
N ALA A 361 10.64 -12.04 -3.25
CA ALA A 361 9.86 -11.77 -4.45
C ALA A 361 9.73 -13.03 -5.30
N LEU A 362 8.53 -13.22 -5.80
CA LEU A 362 8.18 -14.19 -6.81
C LEU A 362 7.78 -13.46 -8.09
N LYS A 363 8.47 -13.75 -9.19
CA LYS A 363 8.03 -13.34 -10.53
C LYS A 363 7.48 -14.58 -11.25
N GLY A 364 6.19 -14.55 -11.54
CA GLY A 364 5.45 -15.69 -12.10
C GLY A 364 5.42 -15.72 -13.63
N ALA A 365 4.46 -16.47 -14.18
CA ALA A 365 4.26 -16.59 -15.62
C ALA A 365 4.05 -15.22 -16.27
N THR A 366 4.63 -15.06 -17.46
CA THR A 366 4.55 -13.84 -18.26
C THR A 366 3.48 -14.00 -19.33
N TYR A 367 2.54 -13.06 -19.41
CA TYR A 367 1.61 -12.97 -20.53
C TYR A 367 2.23 -12.09 -21.61
N HIS A 368 2.29 -12.63 -22.83
CA HIS A 368 2.75 -11.90 -24.00
C HIS A 368 1.52 -11.47 -24.80
N ASN A 369 1.47 -10.20 -25.17
CA ASN A 369 0.56 -9.80 -26.24
C ASN A 369 1.21 -10.04 -27.61
N ASP A 370 0.41 -9.88 -28.68
CA ASP A 370 0.83 -10.03 -30.07
C ASP A 370 1.92 -9.02 -30.53
N LYS A 371 2.42 -8.17 -29.63
CA LYS A 371 3.44 -7.14 -29.87
C LYS A 371 4.67 -7.31 -28.98
N ASP A 372 4.94 -8.54 -28.53
CA ASP A 372 6.12 -8.94 -27.75
C ASP A 372 6.30 -8.25 -26.39
N ARG A 373 5.25 -7.61 -25.86
CA ARG A 373 5.29 -6.96 -24.55
C ARG A 373 4.84 -7.91 -23.46
N ARG A 374 5.54 -7.80 -22.34
CA ARG A 374 5.45 -8.73 -21.23
C ARG A 374 4.67 -8.08 -20.11
N LEU A 375 3.46 -8.59 -19.88
CA LEU A 375 2.80 -8.44 -18.60
C LEU A 375 3.28 -9.55 -17.69
N ARG A 376 3.72 -9.19 -16.50
CA ARG A 376 4.16 -10.14 -15.51
C ARG A 376 3.47 -9.84 -14.20
N LEU A 377 3.03 -10.90 -13.56
CA LEU A 377 2.58 -10.82 -12.20
C LEU A 377 3.76 -11.15 -11.27
N ALA A 378 4.05 -10.22 -10.38
CA ALA A 378 4.96 -10.41 -9.28
C ALA A 378 4.19 -10.36 -7.95
N ALA A 379 4.66 -11.12 -6.98
CA ALA A 379 4.20 -11.04 -5.61
C ALA A 379 5.41 -10.91 -4.69
N GLN A 380 5.29 -10.10 -3.66
CA GLN A 380 6.40 -9.84 -2.74
C GLN A 380 5.92 -9.70 -1.31
N CYS A 381 6.77 -10.14 -0.38
CA CYS A 381 6.55 -10.02 1.05
C CYS A 381 7.89 -9.96 1.79
N GLN A 382 7.85 -9.60 3.07
CA GLN A 382 9.02 -9.61 3.94
C GLN A 382 9.05 -10.89 4.77
N LEU A 383 10.11 -11.68 4.61
CA LEU A 383 10.35 -12.89 5.40
C LEU A 383 11.25 -12.63 6.61
N LYS A 384 11.02 -13.38 7.68
CA LYS A 384 11.97 -13.55 8.78
C LYS A 384 13.08 -14.50 8.34
N THR A 385 14.29 -14.33 8.87
CA THR A 385 15.44 -15.22 8.61
C THR A 385 15.12 -16.69 8.89
N THR A 386 14.31 -16.94 9.93
CA THR A 386 13.86 -18.27 10.36
C THR A 386 13.29 -19.11 9.22
N ALA A 387 12.65 -18.47 8.23
CA ALA A 387 12.07 -19.11 7.04
C ALA A 387 13.10 -19.92 6.24
N LEU A 388 14.37 -19.47 6.24
CA LEU A 388 15.44 -20.06 5.44
C LEU A 388 16.48 -20.80 6.28
N THR A 389 16.59 -20.50 7.58
CA THR A 389 17.67 -20.98 8.45
C THR A 389 17.29 -22.13 9.39
N THR A 390 16.00 -22.46 9.51
CA THR A 390 15.53 -23.51 10.43
C THR A 390 14.69 -24.55 9.69
N THR A 391 14.74 -25.81 10.15
CA THR A 391 13.91 -26.90 9.59
C THR A 391 12.41 -26.59 9.69
N ALA A 392 11.95 -26.07 10.84
CA ALA A 392 10.56 -25.67 11.02
C ALA A 392 10.16 -24.52 10.08
N GLY A 393 11.05 -23.53 9.90
CA GLY A 393 10.83 -22.43 8.97
C GLY A 393 10.78 -22.87 7.52
N GLN A 394 11.63 -23.80 7.09
CA GLN A 394 11.60 -24.38 5.74
C GLN A 394 10.30 -25.18 5.50
N VAL A 395 9.82 -25.93 6.51
CA VAL A 395 8.51 -26.62 6.44
C VAL A 395 7.38 -25.62 6.24
N LEU A 396 7.39 -24.50 6.99
CA LEU A 396 6.41 -23.44 6.83
C LEU A 396 6.54 -22.72 5.48
N LEU A 397 7.77 -22.52 4.99
CA LEU A 397 8.03 -21.87 3.71
C LEU A 397 7.48 -22.71 2.55
N ARG A 398 7.68 -24.04 2.56
CA ARG A 398 7.07 -24.94 1.56
C ARG A 398 5.55 -24.83 1.55
N ARG A 399 4.93 -24.85 2.73
CA ARG A 399 3.48 -24.69 2.87
C ARG A 399 3.02 -23.31 2.38
N PHE A 400 3.78 -22.25 2.66
CA PHE A 400 3.47 -20.89 2.20
C PHE A 400 3.58 -20.75 0.68
N LEU A 401 4.61 -21.34 0.06
CA LEU A 401 4.83 -21.29 -1.39
C LEU A 401 3.80 -22.12 -2.18
N THR A 402 3.17 -23.11 -1.54
CA THR A 402 2.19 -24.01 -2.15
C THR A 402 0.75 -23.76 -1.69
N ASP A 403 0.53 -22.77 -0.83
CA ASP A 403 -0.79 -22.37 -0.38
C ASP A 403 -1.45 -21.43 -1.41
N ASP A 404 -2.48 -21.95 -2.07
CA ASP A 404 -3.28 -21.23 -3.08
C ASP A 404 -4.46 -20.45 -2.48
N SER A 405 -4.50 -20.32 -1.14
CA SER A 405 -5.56 -19.58 -0.46
C SER A 405 -5.67 -18.14 -0.95
N ALA A 406 -6.90 -17.61 -0.98
CA ALA A 406 -7.18 -16.25 -1.47
C ALA A 406 -6.34 -15.17 -0.76
N ASP A 407 -5.89 -15.45 0.48
CA ASP A 407 -5.11 -14.55 1.34
C ASP A 407 -3.60 -14.57 1.07
N ASN A 408 -3.09 -15.52 0.28
CA ASN A 408 -1.67 -15.70 0.04
C ASN A 408 -1.29 -15.38 -1.42
N ALA A 409 -0.96 -14.12 -1.67
CA ALA A 409 -0.58 -13.65 -3.00
C ALA A 409 0.66 -14.38 -3.57
N VAL A 410 1.64 -14.70 -2.73
CA VAL A 410 2.88 -15.34 -3.16
C VAL A 410 2.62 -16.79 -3.56
N GLY A 411 1.98 -17.57 -2.69
CA GLY A 411 1.63 -18.97 -2.98
C GLY A 411 0.70 -19.10 -4.20
N ARG A 412 -0.30 -18.21 -4.33
CA ARG A 412 -1.15 -18.15 -5.53
C ARG A 412 -0.37 -17.84 -6.81
N THR A 413 0.53 -16.86 -6.76
CA THR A 413 1.38 -16.52 -7.92
C THR A 413 2.27 -17.70 -8.31
N MET A 414 2.76 -18.47 -7.31
CA MET A 414 3.57 -19.67 -7.53
C MET A 414 2.75 -20.79 -8.18
N CYS A 415 1.60 -21.12 -7.59
CA CYS A 415 0.69 -22.13 -8.11
C CYS A 415 0.21 -21.79 -9.52
N HIS A 416 -0.08 -20.52 -9.78
CA HIS A 416 -0.43 -20.05 -11.12
C HIS A 416 0.75 -20.19 -12.11
N ALA A 417 1.95 -19.78 -11.72
CA ALA A 417 3.14 -19.90 -12.57
C ALA A 417 3.48 -21.37 -12.90
N LEU A 418 3.23 -22.28 -11.96
CA LEU A 418 3.45 -23.72 -12.10
C LEU A 418 2.22 -24.49 -12.59
N LYS A 419 1.16 -23.83 -13.08
CA LYS A 419 -0.10 -24.50 -13.49
C LYS A 419 0.12 -25.63 -14.51
N ASN A 420 1.13 -25.48 -15.37
CA ASN A 420 1.51 -26.45 -16.39
C ASN A 420 2.70 -27.34 -16.00
N ALA A 421 3.26 -27.17 -14.79
CA ALA A 421 4.45 -27.87 -14.28
C ALA A 421 4.13 -28.55 -12.93
N ARG A 422 3.01 -29.27 -12.86
CA ARG A 422 2.52 -29.92 -11.62
C ARG A 422 3.57 -30.77 -10.86
N PRO A 423 4.47 -31.52 -11.52
CA PRO A 423 5.54 -32.24 -10.81
C PRO A 423 6.44 -31.32 -9.97
N VAL A 424 6.74 -30.11 -10.47
CA VAL A 424 7.56 -29.10 -9.75
C VAL A 424 6.82 -28.62 -8.50
N LEU A 425 5.51 -28.38 -8.59
CA LEU A 425 4.69 -27.97 -7.44
C LEU A 425 4.66 -29.06 -6.36
N VAL A 426 4.59 -30.33 -6.75
CA VAL A 426 4.65 -31.47 -5.80
C VAL A 426 6.00 -31.52 -5.09
N ARG A 427 7.11 -31.35 -5.83
CA ARG A 427 8.45 -31.26 -5.24
C ARG A 427 8.57 -30.06 -4.29
N LEU A 428 8.05 -28.90 -4.66
CA LEU A 428 8.06 -27.70 -3.81
C LEU A 428 7.33 -27.88 -2.48
N ALA A 429 6.32 -28.77 -2.42
CA ALA A 429 5.66 -29.13 -1.17
C ALA A 429 6.51 -30.03 -0.27
N GLN A 430 7.50 -30.73 -0.83
CA GLN A 430 8.26 -31.80 -0.17
C GLN A 430 9.71 -31.41 0.15
N GLU A 431 10.35 -30.64 -0.73
CA GLU A 431 11.78 -30.35 -0.72
C GLU A 431 12.06 -28.91 -0.32
N ASP A 432 13.11 -28.71 0.48
CA ASP A 432 13.57 -27.39 0.91
C ASP A 432 14.13 -26.61 -0.29
N VAL A 433 13.85 -25.31 -0.35
CA VAL A 433 14.49 -24.43 -1.33
C VAL A 433 15.88 -24.05 -0.84
N VAL A 434 16.85 -24.10 -1.75
CA VAL A 434 18.27 -23.83 -1.47
C VAL A 434 18.76 -22.64 -2.28
N PRO A 435 19.74 -21.86 -1.78
CA PRO A 435 20.35 -20.80 -2.57
C PRO A 435 21.14 -21.40 -3.74
N THR A 436 20.86 -20.97 -4.97
CA THR A 436 21.47 -21.54 -6.19
C THR A 436 22.29 -20.55 -6.98
N LEU A 437 21.90 -19.27 -7.01
CA LEU A 437 22.53 -18.23 -7.81
C LEU A 437 22.53 -16.90 -7.05
N THR A 438 23.67 -16.21 -7.02
CA THR A 438 23.75 -14.82 -6.54
C THR A 438 23.94 -13.89 -7.73
N ILE A 439 23.17 -12.81 -7.80
CA ILE A 439 23.28 -11.81 -8.85
C ILE A 439 23.54 -10.45 -8.24
N VAL A 440 24.62 -9.81 -8.66
CA VAL A 440 24.91 -8.40 -8.35
C VAL A 440 24.55 -7.56 -9.56
N SER A 441 23.57 -6.67 -9.42
CA SER A 441 23.15 -5.76 -10.50
C SER A 441 23.55 -4.33 -10.14
N LYS A 442 24.36 -3.71 -11.01
CA LYS A 442 24.71 -2.30 -10.96
C LYS A 442 23.83 -1.56 -11.96
N ARG A 443 22.90 -0.75 -11.46
CA ARG A 443 21.80 -0.17 -12.24
C ARG A 443 21.84 1.35 -12.20
N GLU A 444 21.92 1.95 -13.37
CA GLU A 444 21.57 3.36 -13.55
C GLU A 444 20.05 3.43 -13.75
N THR A 445 19.34 4.10 -12.85
CA THR A 445 17.87 4.18 -12.87
C THR A 445 17.43 5.61 -12.99
N PHE A 446 16.44 5.85 -13.84
CA PHE A 446 15.70 7.10 -13.90
C PHE A 446 14.20 6.83 -13.76
N THR A 447 13.52 7.67 -13.01
CA THR A 447 12.05 7.67 -12.96
C THR A 447 11.56 8.86 -13.76
N MET A 448 10.73 8.60 -14.77
CA MET A 448 10.10 9.60 -15.61
C MET A 448 8.64 9.77 -15.21
N THR A 449 8.27 10.98 -14.79
CA THR A 449 6.88 11.35 -14.52
C THR A 449 6.26 12.00 -15.75
N LEU A 450 5.12 11.47 -16.18
CA LEU A 450 4.36 11.97 -17.34
C LEU A 450 3.23 12.92 -16.92
N ALA A 451 2.62 13.57 -17.91
CA ALA A 451 1.60 14.61 -17.71
C ALA A 451 0.39 14.19 -16.88
N ASN A 452 0.01 12.91 -16.90
CA ASN A 452 -1.11 12.35 -16.14
C ASN A 452 -0.70 11.73 -14.80
N GLY A 453 0.56 11.90 -14.37
CA GLY A 453 1.09 11.31 -13.15
C GLY A 453 1.65 9.89 -13.32
N THR A 454 1.58 9.29 -14.51
CA THR A 454 2.20 7.97 -14.77
C THR A 454 3.70 8.05 -14.51
N GLN A 455 4.22 7.11 -13.73
CA GLN A 455 5.64 6.94 -13.48
C GLN A 455 6.15 5.75 -14.28
N ILE A 456 7.17 5.98 -15.10
CA ILE A 456 7.89 4.94 -15.83
C ILE A 456 9.29 4.88 -15.26
N ASP A 457 9.64 3.71 -14.74
CA ASP A 457 11.00 3.42 -14.35
C ASP A 457 11.77 2.97 -15.57
N PHE A 458 12.86 3.67 -15.84
CA PHE A 458 13.73 3.39 -16.96
C PHE A 458 15.15 3.18 -16.44
N SER A 459 15.77 2.08 -16.86
CA SER A 459 17.06 1.71 -16.31
C SER A 459 17.93 0.95 -17.29
N ALA A 460 19.23 0.99 -17.02
CA ALA A 460 20.19 0.11 -17.67
C ALA A 460 21.13 -0.47 -16.63
N ASP A 461 21.48 -1.74 -16.78
CA ASP A 461 22.29 -2.45 -15.80
C ASP A 461 23.20 -3.51 -16.38
N LYS A 462 24.32 -3.68 -15.67
CA LYS A 462 25.19 -4.85 -15.73
C LYS A 462 24.84 -5.76 -14.57
N ALA A 463 24.33 -6.94 -14.87
CA ALA A 463 24.05 -7.97 -13.88
C ALA A 463 25.11 -9.08 -13.96
N THR A 464 25.79 -9.34 -12.84
CA THR A 464 26.81 -10.39 -12.73
C THR A 464 26.28 -11.52 -11.86
N GLY A 465 26.07 -12.69 -12.48
CA GLY A 465 25.71 -13.92 -11.78
C GLY A 465 26.95 -14.65 -11.25
N ARG A 466 26.84 -15.24 -10.06
CA ARG A 466 27.90 -16.01 -9.39
C ARG A 466 27.32 -17.26 -8.75
N LEU A 467 28.01 -18.38 -8.93
CA LEU A 467 27.72 -19.65 -8.25
C LEU A 467 28.71 -19.87 -7.09
N GLY A 468 28.33 -20.72 -6.13
CA GLY A 468 29.17 -21.08 -4.99
C GLY A 468 30.49 -21.78 -5.36
N ASP A 469 30.57 -22.34 -6.57
CA ASP A 469 31.77 -22.98 -7.12
C ASP A 469 32.76 -22.00 -7.80
N GLY A 470 32.46 -20.70 -7.79
CA GLY A 470 33.29 -19.63 -8.35
C GLY A 470 33.01 -19.29 -9.82
N ARG A 471 32.14 -20.02 -10.54
CA ARG A 471 31.72 -19.63 -11.89
C ARG A 471 31.00 -18.27 -11.85
N SER A 472 31.28 -17.42 -12.84
CA SER A 472 30.61 -16.12 -12.99
C SER A 472 30.34 -15.78 -14.46
N ALA A 473 29.26 -15.03 -14.69
CA ALA A 473 28.84 -14.56 -16.00
C ALA A 473 28.19 -13.18 -15.86
N ALA A 474 28.18 -12.39 -16.94
CA ALA A 474 27.53 -11.09 -16.97
C ALA A 474 26.52 -11.01 -18.11
N VAL A 475 25.44 -10.28 -17.86
CA VAL A 475 24.46 -9.86 -18.86
C VAL A 475 24.28 -8.36 -18.80
N TYR A 476 24.04 -7.76 -19.96
CA TYR A 476 23.88 -6.32 -20.15
C TYR A 476 22.49 -6.06 -20.71
N SER A 477 21.78 -5.08 -20.18
CA SER A 477 20.41 -4.81 -20.62
C SER A 477 19.97 -3.39 -20.30
N PHE A 478 18.92 -2.95 -20.97
CA PHE A 478 18.10 -1.84 -20.51
C PHE A 478 16.63 -2.27 -20.43
N GLU A 479 15.88 -1.60 -19.56
CA GLU A 479 14.52 -1.95 -19.18
C GLU A 479 13.68 -0.69 -19.02
N PHE A 480 12.48 -0.70 -19.59
CA PHE A 480 11.39 0.20 -19.24
C PHE A 480 10.32 -0.59 -18.50
N GLY A 481 9.95 -0.11 -17.31
CA GLY A 481 8.89 -0.70 -16.50
C GLY A 481 7.81 0.34 -16.21
N VAL A 482 6.55 -0.05 -16.40
CA VAL A 482 5.42 0.60 -15.74
C VAL A 482 4.78 -0.40 -14.79
N GLY A 483 4.59 0.03 -13.56
CA GLY A 483 4.22 -0.86 -12.47
C GLY A 483 4.88 -0.52 -11.14
N HIS A 484 5.32 0.72 -10.92
CA HIS A 484 5.74 1.16 -9.58
C HIS A 484 5.26 2.60 -9.33
N PRO A 485 4.27 2.85 -8.46
CA PRO A 485 4.14 4.15 -7.86
C PRO A 485 5.03 4.20 -6.61
N ALA A 486 6.01 5.10 -6.60
CA ALA A 486 6.33 5.74 -5.33
C ALA A 486 5.04 6.49 -4.93
N LEU A 487 4.38 6.03 -3.86
CA LEU A 487 3.23 6.67 -3.21
C LEU A 487 3.15 8.17 -3.50
N THR A 488 2.31 8.59 -4.46
CA THR A 488 1.68 9.93 -4.55
C THR A 488 0.89 10.06 -5.86
N GLN A 489 -0.43 9.93 -5.79
CA GLN A 489 -1.38 11.06 -5.91
C GLN A 489 -2.79 10.54 -6.17
N ALA A 490 -3.70 11.01 -5.32
CA ALA A 490 -5.13 10.92 -5.53
C ALA A 490 -5.56 11.61 -6.83
N ALA A 491 -6.41 10.94 -7.62
CA ALA A 491 -7.39 11.46 -8.60
C ALA A 491 -7.62 10.32 -9.64
N THR A 492 -8.77 10.02 -10.23
CA THR A 492 -10.16 10.50 -10.20
C THR A 492 -10.96 9.43 -10.96
N SER A 493 -12.04 8.94 -10.37
CA SER A 493 -13.23 8.23 -10.93
C SER A 493 -13.72 7.23 -9.87
N GLY A 494 -14.99 7.17 -9.48
CA GLY A 494 -16.22 7.55 -10.17
C GLY A 494 -17.06 6.29 -10.36
N GLY A 495 -17.81 5.91 -9.31
CA GLY A 495 -18.90 4.91 -9.20
C GLY A 495 -18.93 3.64 -10.06
N PRO A 496 -19.30 2.46 -9.50
CA PRO A 496 -19.80 1.39 -10.34
C PRO A 496 -21.21 1.78 -10.82
N THR A 497 -21.33 2.16 -12.09
CA THR A 497 -22.61 2.09 -12.80
C THR A 497 -22.85 0.65 -13.24
N THR A 498 -24.10 0.23 -13.01
CA THR A 498 -24.72 -1.05 -13.35
C THR A 498 -24.72 -1.36 -14.85
N GLY A 499 -24.67 -2.66 -15.21
CA GLY A 499 -25.25 -3.14 -16.47
C GLY A 499 -24.67 -4.47 -16.96
N GLY A 500 -25.53 -5.49 -17.06
CA GLY A 500 -25.21 -6.74 -17.76
C GLY A 500 -26.07 -7.93 -17.31
N ASP A 501 -27.36 -7.91 -17.66
CA ASP A 501 -28.24 -9.08 -17.56
C ASP A 501 -27.77 -10.21 -18.47
N GLY A 502 -27.80 -11.43 -17.94
CA GLY A 502 -27.56 -12.68 -18.66
C GLY A 502 -28.15 -13.83 -17.86
N ASP A 503 -29.40 -14.19 -18.17
CA ASP A 503 -30.17 -15.24 -17.54
C ASP A 503 -29.48 -16.62 -17.70
N ALA A 504 -29.06 -17.22 -16.59
CA ALA A 504 -28.68 -18.62 -16.48
C ALA A 504 -29.00 -19.14 -15.06
N PRO A 505 -29.39 -20.42 -14.90
CA PRO A 505 -30.15 -20.89 -13.74
C PRO A 505 -29.36 -20.79 -12.43
N LYS A 506 -30.02 -20.22 -11.40
CA LYS A 506 -29.49 -19.91 -10.07
C LYS A 506 -28.87 -21.13 -9.39
N LYS A 507 -27.54 -21.20 -9.41
CA LYS A 507 -26.75 -21.68 -8.27
C LYS A 507 -26.74 -20.56 -7.24
N THR A 508 -27.12 -20.83 -6.00
CA THR A 508 -26.97 -19.91 -4.86
C THR A 508 -25.59 -19.26 -4.93
N SER A 509 -25.54 -17.94 -5.16
CA SER A 509 -24.30 -17.22 -5.37
C SER A 509 -23.60 -17.01 -4.03
N VAL A 510 -22.27 -16.90 -4.04
CA VAL A 510 -21.48 -16.52 -2.86
C VAL A 510 -21.99 -15.19 -2.27
N LYS A 511 -22.55 -14.32 -3.12
CA LYS A 511 -23.22 -13.06 -2.76
C LYS A 511 -24.42 -13.29 -1.82
N ASP A 512 -25.22 -14.34 -2.05
CA ASP A 512 -26.39 -14.68 -1.24
C ASP A 512 -26.03 -15.21 0.16
N ARG A 513 -24.84 -15.81 0.32
CA ARG A 513 -24.30 -16.22 1.63
C ARG A 513 -23.69 -15.05 2.41
N ILE A 514 -23.03 -14.12 1.73
CA ILE A 514 -22.45 -12.91 2.34
C ILE A 514 -23.55 -11.91 2.73
N ASN A 515 -24.66 -11.87 1.99
CA ASN A 515 -25.83 -11.04 2.32
C ASN A 515 -26.61 -11.50 3.58
N GLN A 516 -26.23 -12.61 4.22
CA GLN A 516 -26.82 -13.04 5.50
C GLN A 516 -26.41 -12.14 6.68
N PHE A 517 -25.43 -11.25 6.48
CA PHE A 517 -25.07 -10.22 7.46
C PHE A 517 -25.81 -8.91 7.14
N VAL A 518 -26.81 -8.58 7.96
CA VAL A 518 -27.59 -7.35 7.83
C VAL A 518 -26.66 -6.14 8.01
N GLY A 519 -26.50 -5.31 6.97
CA GLY A 519 -25.81 -4.02 7.05
C GLY A 519 -24.33 -3.99 6.62
N ALA A 520 -23.76 -5.07 6.10
CA ALA A 520 -22.40 -5.07 5.59
C ALA A 520 -22.28 -5.97 4.36
N ALA A 521 -22.42 -5.40 3.16
CA ALA A 521 -21.64 -5.94 2.07
C ALA A 521 -20.19 -5.56 2.41
N PRO A 522 -19.30 -6.52 2.77
CA PRO A 522 -17.92 -6.16 3.05
C PRO A 522 -17.40 -5.45 1.79
N GLN A 523 -17.04 -4.17 1.90
CA GLN A 523 -16.15 -3.56 0.92
C GLN A 523 -14.72 -4.02 1.25
N ILE A 524 -14.53 -5.34 1.36
CA ILE A 524 -13.21 -5.92 1.25
C ILE A 524 -12.90 -5.77 -0.24
N VAL A 525 -12.19 -4.72 -0.59
CA VAL A 525 -11.60 -4.58 -1.91
C VAL A 525 -10.20 -5.08 -1.74
N ARG A 526 -9.97 -6.33 -2.14
CA ARG A 526 -8.62 -6.85 -2.09
C ARG A 526 -7.74 -6.08 -3.05
N PRO A 527 -6.49 -5.85 -2.64
CA PRO A 527 -5.47 -5.33 -3.53
C PRO A 527 -5.18 -6.27 -4.69
N TYR A 528 -5.22 -7.59 -4.51
CA TYR A 528 -4.68 -8.51 -5.50
C TYR A 528 -5.66 -9.59 -5.96
N HIS A 529 -5.84 -9.72 -7.28
CA HIS A 529 -6.73 -10.67 -7.96
C HIS A 529 -5.96 -11.63 -8.87
N VAL A 530 -4.96 -12.30 -8.32
CA VAL A 530 -4.13 -13.30 -9.03
C VAL A 530 -4.94 -14.56 -9.39
N PRO A 531 -5.01 -15.06 -10.64
CA PRO A 531 -4.37 -14.60 -11.88
C PRO A 531 -5.29 -13.80 -12.80
N ALA A 532 -6.53 -13.52 -12.41
CA ALA A 532 -7.47 -12.69 -13.18
C ALA A 532 -6.85 -11.33 -13.56
N ASP A 533 -5.89 -10.85 -12.76
CA ASP A 533 -5.11 -9.67 -13.06
C ASP A 533 -4.28 -9.75 -14.33
N LEU A 534 -3.58 -10.88 -14.52
CA LEU A 534 -2.68 -11.11 -15.65
C LEU A 534 -3.43 -11.33 -16.97
N GLU A 535 -4.59 -12.00 -16.91
CA GLU A 535 -5.35 -12.42 -18.10
C GLU A 535 -6.36 -11.35 -18.56
N ASN A 536 -6.13 -10.07 -18.23
CA ASN A 536 -7.06 -8.99 -18.54
C ASN A 536 -6.68 -8.19 -19.78
N PRO A 537 -7.44 -8.30 -20.88
CA PRO A 537 -7.17 -7.51 -22.07
C PRO A 537 -7.34 -6.00 -21.83
N ALA A 538 -8.23 -5.58 -20.92
CA ALA A 538 -8.50 -4.17 -20.67
C ALA A 538 -7.31 -3.40 -20.07
N VAL A 539 -6.27 -4.08 -19.58
CA VAL A 539 -5.01 -3.46 -19.14
C VAL A 539 -4.28 -2.83 -20.32
N PHE A 540 -4.36 -3.43 -21.51
CA PHE A 540 -3.71 -2.91 -22.71
C PHE A 540 -4.40 -1.68 -23.29
N ASP A 541 -5.66 -1.43 -22.93
CA ASP A 541 -6.41 -0.26 -23.38
C ASP A 541 -6.26 0.93 -22.42
N GLN A 542 -5.55 0.76 -21.31
CA GLN A 542 -5.37 1.84 -20.34
C GLN A 542 -4.48 2.97 -20.90
N PRO A 543 -4.80 4.25 -20.60
CA PRO A 543 -4.02 5.39 -21.08
C PRO A 543 -2.55 5.37 -20.69
N ASP A 544 -2.24 4.88 -19.48
CA ASP A 544 -0.87 4.78 -18.96
C ASP A 544 -0.03 3.72 -19.69
N TYR A 545 -0.63 2.57 -20.02
CA TYR A 545 0.00 1.58 -20.89
C TYR A 545 0.29 2.18 -22.27
N GLN A 546 -0.66 2.86 -22.91
CA GLN A 546 -0.45 3.48 -24.22
C GLN A 546 0.66 4.55 -24.20
N GLN A 547 0.76 5.32 -23.11
CA GLN A 547 1.85 6.27 -22.91
C GLN A 547 3.21 5.59 -22.72
N PHE A 548 3.26 4.53 -21.90
CA PHE A 548 4.45 3.71 -21.74
C PHE A 548 4.97 3.22 -23.09
N VAL A 549 4.07 2.72 -23.93
CA VAL A 549 4.35 2.25 -25.28
C VAL A 549 4.91 3.34 -26.18
N HIS A 550 4.27 4.51 -26.18
CA HIS A 550 4.69 5.63 -27.02
C HIS A 550 6.07 6.13 -26.61
N LEU A 551 6.29 6.30 -25.30
CA LEU A 551 7.55 6.78 -24.76
C LEU A 551 8.69 5.79 -25.01
N LEU A 552 8.47 4.50 -24.78
CA LEU A 552 9.44 3.43 -25.06
C LEU A 552 9.93 3.53 -26.51
N ASN A 553 9.02 3.54 -27.47
CA ASN A 553 9.36 3.60 -28.89
C ASN A 553 10.10 4.89 -29.24
N ALA A 554 9.67 6.03 -28.67
CA ALA A 554 10.30 7.32 -28.92
C ALA A 554 11.71 7.39 -28.33
N VAL A 555 11.93 6.90 -27.11
CA VAL A 555 13.26 6.91 -26.48
C VAL A 555 14.20 5.95 -27.20
N VAL A 556 13.80 4.70 -27.44
CA VAL A 556 14.65 3.71 -28.12
C VAL A 556 15.01 4.18 -29.54
N GLY A 557 14.02 4.65 -30.31
CA GLY A 557 14.23 5.07 -31.69
C GLY A 557 14.92 6.43 -31.85
N LYS A 558 14.54 7.44 -31.05
CA LYS A 558 15.04 8.82 -31.23
C LYS A 558 16.24 9.15 -30.35
N VAL A 559 16.31 8.59 -29.14
CA VAL A 559 17.37 8.90 -28.18
C VAL A 559 18.51 7.90 -28.30
N PHE A 560 18.22 6.60 -28.32
CA PHE A 560 19.27 5.57 -28.47
C PHE A 560 19.62 5.26 -29.92
N GLN A 561 18.75 5.66 -30.86
CA GLN A 561 18.93 5.39 -32.28
C GLN A 561 19.03 3.89 -32.57
N LEU A 562 18.30 3.08 -31.79
CA LEU A 562 18.23 1.64 -31.94
C LEU A 562 16.93 1.25 -32.65
N ASP A 563 17.01 0.20 -33.46
CA ASP A 563 15.83 -0.44 -34.04
C ASP A 563 15.26 -1.46 -33.05
N ILE A 564 14.16 -1.09 -32.39
CA ILE A 564 13.52 -1.91 -31.35
C ILE A 564 13.11 -3.30 -31.86
N GLN A 565 12.87 -3.46 -33.17
CA GLN A 565 12.50 -4.75 -33.77
C GLN A 565 13.69 -5.71 -33.94
N ARG A 566 14.92 -5.20 -33.85
CA ARG A 566 16.16 -5.99 -33.98
C ARG A 566 16.80 -6.34 -32.65
N LEU A 567 16.31 -5.77 -31.55
CA LEU A 567 16.86 -6.03 -30.23
C LEU A 567 16.38 -7.40 -29.71
N GLU A 568 17.30 -8.16 -29.14
CA GLU A 568 16.95 -9.40 -28.44
C GLU A 568 16.18 -9.05 -27.17
N LEU A 569 15.02 -9.70 -26.98
CA LEU A 569 14.20 -9.52 -25.79
C LEU A 569 14.91 -10.13 -24.56
N GLY A 570 15.05 -9.32 -23.51
CA GLY A 570 15.52 -9.72 -22.18
C GLY A 570 14.38 -10.25 -21.32
N GLY A 571 14.39 -9.94 -20.04
CA GLY A 571 13.20 -10.05 -19.16
C GLY A 571 13.24 -11.20 -18.16
N ASN A 572 14.29 -12.03 -18.15
CA ASN A 572 14.58 -12.91 -17.02
C ASN A 572 16.08 -13.16 -16.89
N LYS A 573 16.80 -12.13 -16.43
CA LYS A 573 18.26 -12.14 -16.22
C LYS A 573 18.75 -13.36 -15.42
N ALA A 574 17.95 -13.82 -14.45
CA ALA A 574 18.32 -14.97 -13.64
C ALA A 574 18.36 -16.26 -14.47
N HIS A 575 17.35 -16.47 -15.32
CA HIS A 575 17.33 -17.58 -16.27
C HIS A 575 18.48 -17.49 -17.29
N ASP A 576 18.73 -16.30 -17.84
CA ASP A 576 19.82 -16.10 -18.81
C ASP A 576 21.19 -16.36 -18.19
N LEU A 577 21.44 -15.83 -16.98
CA LEU A 577 22.67 -16.07 -16.24
C LEU A 577 22.82 -17.54 -15.85
N ALA A 578 21.73 -18.22 -15.42
CA ALA A 578 21.76 -19.64 -15.11
C ALA A 578 22.18 -20.49 -16.32
N LYS A 579 21.68 -20.18 -17.53
CA LYS A 579 22.13 -20.81 -18.78
C LYS A 579 23.60 -20.55 -19.10
N LEU A 580 24.05 -19.30 -19.03
CA LEU A 580 25.45 -18.93 -19.29
C LEU A 580 26.40 -19.63 -18.32
N LEU A 581 25.97 -19.77 -17.08
CA LEU A 581 26.73 -20.45 -16.03
C LEU A 581 26.65 -21.97 -16.14
N LYS A 582 25.82 -22.55 -17.02
CA LYS A 582 25.52 -23.99 -17.09
C LYS A 582 25.01 -24.54 -15.77
N LEU A 583 24.09 -23.80 -15.16
CA LEU A 583 23.29 -24.25 -14.02
C LEU A 583 22.03 -24.99 -14.50
N ILE A 584 21.47 -24.56 -15.63
CA ILE A 584 20.31 -25.15 -16.32
C ILE A 584 20.57 -25.35 -17.81
#